data_AF-A0A3N5HPI2-F1
#
_entry.id   AF-A0A3N5HPI2-F1
#
_cell.length_a   1.000
_cell.length_b   1.000
_cell.length_c   1.000
_cell.angle_alpha   90.00
_cell.angle_beta   90.00
_cell.angle_gamma   90.00
#
_symmetry.space_group_name_H-M   'P 1'
#
loop_
_entity.id
_entity.type
_entity.pdbx_description
1 polymer ?
#
loop_
_entity_poly.entity_id
_entity_poly.type
_entity_poly.pdbx_seq_one_letter_code
_entity_poly.pdbx_strand_id
1 'polypeptide(L)' 'MVGIETVVQGHVVANDNGLATVSVNGTTLKGLGTDVSGSAVSVCIRAEDGLLEQAGSGITSARNHLAGHVPTCCLKAY' A
#
# COMPACT_ATOMS: atom_id res chain seq x y z
N MET A 1 -11.80 -2.59 -18.48
CA MET A 1 -11.06 -3.09 -17.31
C MET A 1 -11.87 -2.67 -16.11
N VAL A 2 -12.43 -3.63 -15.37
CA VAL A 2 -13.03 -3.36 -14.06
C VAL A 2 -11.87 -3.07 -13.11
N GLY A 3 -12.04 -2.12 -12.18
CA GLY A 3 -10.98 -1.63 -11.29
C GLY A 3 -10.24 -2.77 -10.60
N ILE A 4 -8.97 -2.95 -10.96
CA ILE A 4 -8.07 -3.87 -10.26
C ILE A 4 -7.63 -3.15 -8.98
N GLU A 5 -8.23 -3.56 -7.88
CA GLU A 5 -7.89 -3.08 -6.55
C GLU A 5 -7.00 -4.12 -5.87
N THR A 6 -6.02 -3.65 -5.12
CA THR A 6 -5.29 -4.50 -4.19
C THR A 6 -6.03 -4.47 -2.87
N VAL A 7 -6.57 -5.63 -2.46
CA VAL A 7 -7.18 -5.80 -1.14
C VAL A 7 -6.43 -6.91 -0.40
N VAL A 8 -5.74 -6.55 0.67
CA VAL A 8 -4.89 -7.45 1.44
C VAL A 8 -5.22 -7.40 2.92
N GLN A 9 -5.20 -8.56 3.58
CA GLN A 9 -5.42 -8.65 5.03
C GLN A 9 -4.16 -8.27 5.79
N GLY A 10 -4.34 -7.57 6.90
CA GLY A 10 -3.26 -7.16 7.79
C GLY A 10 -3.71 -7.00 9.22
N HIS A 11 -2.76 -6.68 10.08
CA HIS A 11 -3.01 -6.37 11.48
C HIS A 11 -2.28 -5.08 11.85
N VAL A 12 -2.95 -4.22 12.62
CA VAL A 12 -2.35 -2.98 13.09
C VAL A 12 -1.35 -3.28 14.20
N VAL A 13 -0.07 -2.95 13.96
CA VAL A 13 1.04 -3.17 14.89
C VAL A 13 1.42 -1.92 15.68
N ALA A 14 1.06 -0.74 15.19
CA ALA A 14 1.23 0.54 15.90
C ALA A 14 0.19 1.55 15.41
N ASN A 15 -0.11 2.54 16.26
CA ASN A 15 -0.92 3.69 15.88
C ASN A 15 -0.36 4.94 16.58
N ASP A 16 0.28 5.79 15.80
CA ASP A 16 0.89 7.02 16.28
C ASP A 16 0.00 8.20 15.87
N ASN A 17 -0.82 8.68 16.79
CA ASN A 17 -1.69 9.84 16.58
C ASN A 17 -2.60 9.72 15.33
N GLY A 18 -3.22 8.55 15.11
CA GLY A 18 -4.07 8.30 13.95
C GLY A 18 -3.33 7.88 12.69
N LEU A 19 -2.00 7.74 12.75
CA LEU A 19 -1.20 7.09 11.72
C LEU A 19 -0.98 5.62 12.10
N ALA A 20 -1.80 4.75 11.52
CA ALA A 20 -1.68 3.31 11.71
C ALA A 20 -0.51 2.75 10.91
N THR A 21 0.25 1.86 11.55
CA THR A 21 1.20 0.97 10.90
C THR A 21 0.59 -0.44 10.88
N VAL A 22 0.41 -0.98 9.68
CA VAL A 22 -0.23 -2.27 9.42
C VAL A 22 0.82 -3.24 8.89
N SER A 23 0.91 -4.42 9.49
CA SER A 23 1.72 -5.51 8.96
C SER A 23 0.90 -6.38 8.03
N VAL A 24 1.41 -6.57 6.81
CA VAL A 24 0.81 -7.34 5.70
C VAL A 24 1.90 -8.23 5.12
N ASN A 25 1.79 -9.55 5.26
CA ASN A 25 2.73 -10.52 4.67
C ASN A 25 4.22 -10.19 4.91
N GLY A 26 4.57 -9.69 6.10
CA GLY A 26 5.95 -9.31 6.45
C GLY A 26 6.39 -7.93 5.97
N THR A 27 5.52 -7.19 5.27
CA THR A 27 5.74 -5.79 4.89
C THR A 27 4.90 -4.86 5.77
N THR A 28 5.42 -3.69 6.11
CA THR A 28 4.68 -2.68 6.85
C THR A 28 4.13 -1.60 5.93
N LEU A 29 2.84 -1.29 6.07
CA LEU A 29 2.16 -0.20 5.40
C LEU A 29 1.71 0.85 6.40
N LYS A 30 1.82 2.12 6.05
CA LYS A 30 1.32 3.26 6.81
C LYS A 30 0.05 3.81 6.18
N GLY A 31 -0.98 4.00 7.00
CA GLY A 31 -2.27 4.55 6.59
C GLY A 31 -2.87 5.42 7.69
N LEU A 32 -3.77 6.32 7.31
CA LEU A 32 -4.55 7.06 8.31
C LEU A 32 -5.65 6.14 8.85
N GLY A 33 -5.77 6.07 10.17
CA GLY A 33 -6.78 5.28 10.86
C GLY A 33 -6.76 5.60 12.34
N THR A 34 -7.87 6.08 12.89
CA THR A 34 -8.03 6.37 14.31
C THR A 34 -8.55 5.12 15.04
N ASP A 35 -8.03 4.86 16.25
CA ASP A 35 -8.54 3.82 17.17
C ASP A 35 -8.50 2.36 16.64
N VAL A 36 -7.53 2.05 15.77
CA VAL A 36 -7.43 0.72 15.14
C VAL A 36 -6.34 -0.19 15.72
N SER A 37 -5.69 0.17 16.82
CA SER A 37 -4.56 -0.60 17.40
C SER A 37 -4.93 -2.06 17.71
N GLY A 38 -4.12 -3.01 17.23
CA GLY A 38 -4.31 -4.44 17.46
C GLY A 38 -5.44 -5.09 16.63
N SER A 39 -6.16 -4.32 15.82
CA SER A 39 -7.27 -4.82 15.00
C SER A 39 -6.79 -5.51 13.73
N ALA A 40 -7.51 -6.57 13.34
CA ALA A 40 -7.44 -7.11 11.98
C ALA A 40 -8.12 -6.14 11.02
N VAL A 41 -7.47 -5.84 9.89
CA VAL A 41 -7.93 -4.84 8.92
C VAL A 41 -7.70 -5.32 7.49
N SER A 42 -8.53 -4.84 6.57
CA SER A 42 -8.25 -4.92 5.13
C SER A 42 -7.57 -3.62 4.69
N VAL A 43 -6.43 -3.73 4.02
CA VAL A 43 -5.79 -2.61 3.33
C VAL A 43 -6.22 -2.63 1.87
N CYS A 44 -6.92 -1.58 1.45
CA CYS A 44 -7.39 -1.41 0.08
C CYS A 44 -6.57 -0.32 -0.62
N ILE A 45 -5.96 -0.64 -1.76
CA ILE A 45 -5.17 0.29 -2.58
C ILE A 45 -5.75 0.25 -3.99
N ARG A 46 -6.18 1.41 -4.49
CA ARG A 46 -6.66 1.53 -5.86
C ARG A 46 -5.46 1.63 -6.81
N ALA A 47 -5.61 1.09 -8.02
CA ALA A 47 -4.53 1.12 -9.01
C ALA A 47 -4.07 2.55 -9.34
N GLU A 48 -4.99 3.51 -9.34
CA GLU A 48 -4.70 4.93 -9.62
C GLU A 48 -4.00 5.68 -8.47
N ASP A 49 -3.98 5.14 -7.25
CA ASP A 49 -3.32 5.76 -6.10
C ASP A 49 -1.84 5.35 -5.98
N GLY A 50 -1.39 4.41 -6.83
CA GLY A 50 -0.01 3.92 -6.88
C GLY A 50 0.81 4.59 -7.97
N LEU A 51 2.11 4.78 -7.71
CA LEU A 51 3.09 5.21 -8.70
C LEU A 51 4.17 4.13 -8.84
N LEU A 52 4.55 3.82 -10.08
CA LEU A 52 5.75 3.04 -10.37
C LEU A 52 6.93 3.99 -10.54
N GLU A 53 8.01 3.73 -9.83
CA GLU A 53 9.27 4.48 -9.91
C GLU A 53 10.46 3.52 -10.08
N GLN A 54 11.56 4.01 -10.65
CA GLN A 54 12.78 3.22 -10.75
C GLN A 54 13.44 3.13 -9.38
N ALA A 55 13.96 1.96 -9.02
CA ALA A 55 14.67 1.75 -7.77
C ALA A 55 15.82 2.77 -7.62
N GLY A 56 15.90 3.40 -6.44
CA GLY A 56 16.87 4.46 -6.18
C GLY A 56 16.42 5.86 -6.61
N SER A 57 15.16 6.03 -7.01
CA SER A 57 14.53 7.35 -7.02
C SER A 57 14.65 7.97 -5.62
N GLY A 58 14.85 9.29 -5.58
CA GLY A 58 15.12 10.02 -4.34
C GLY A 58 13.98 9.95 -3.31
N ILE A 59 14.19 10.60 -2.18
CA ILE A 59 13.19 10.65 -1.10
C ILE A 59 11.95 11.41 -1.59
N THR A 60 10.78 10.80 -1.39
CA THR A 60 9.48 11.44 -1.64
C THR A 60 8.70 11.61 -0.33
N SER A 61 7.55 12.28 -0.37
CA SER A 61 6.62 12.34 0.76
C SER A 61 5.73 11.09 0.88
N ALA A 62 5.82 10.13 -0.06
CA ALA A 62 5.07 8.89 0.01
C ALA A 62 5.52 8.08 1.24
N ARG A 63 4.55 7.61 2.03
CA ARG A 63 4.82 6.87 3.27
C ARG A 63 5.10 5.39 3.03
N ASN A 64 4.74 4.90 1.84
CA ASN A 64 4.84 3.50 1.47
C ASN A 64 5.65 3.41 0.18
N HIS A 65 6.83 2.79 0.27
CA HIS A 65 7.65 2.42 -0.87
C HIS A 65 7.78 0.90 -0.85
N LEU A 66 7.28 0.27 -1.91
CA LEU A 66 7.24 -1.18 -2.04
C LEU A 66 8.16 -1.59 -3.19
N ALA A 67 9.28 -2.23 -2.86
CA ALA A 67 10.18 -2.78 -3.86
C ALA A 67 9.54 -4.01 -4.53
N GLY A 68 9.76 -4.15 -5.84
CA GLY A 68 9.25 -5.29 -6.60
C GLY A 68 9.70 -5.25 -8.05
N HIS A 69 9.18 -6.20 -8.83
CA HIS A 69 9.40 -6.28 -10.27
C HIS A 69 8.04 -6.29 -10.96
N VAL A 70 7.96 -5.77 -12.19
CA VAL A 70 6.74 -5.79 -13.00
C VAL A 70 6.60 -7.17 -13.65
N PRO A 71 5.62 -8.00 -13.26
CA PRO A 71 5.47 -9.33 -13.85
C PRO A 71 4.73 -9.28 -15.20
N THR A 72 3.80 -8.35 -15.35
CA THR A 72 2.93 -8.22 -16.51
C THR A 72 2.56 -6.76 -16.73
N CYS A 73 2.41 -6.35 -17.99
CA CYS A 73 1.92 -5.02 -18.36
C CYS A 73 0.87 -5.17 -19.46
N CYS A 74 -0.36 -4.71 -19.21
CA CYS A 74 -1.44 -4.74 -20.17
C CYS A 74 -1.52 -3.40 -20.90
N LEU A 75 -1.21 -3.39 -22.20
CA LEU A 75 -1.37 -2.22 -23.05
C LEU A 75 -2.78 -2.17 -23.62
N LYS A 76 -3.39 -0.98 -23.61
CA LYS A 76 -4.68 -0.75 -24.26
C LYS A 76 -4.43 -0.13 -25.63
N ALA A 77 -4.72 -0.88 -26.70
CA ALA A 77 -4.71 -0.35 -28.06
C ALA A 77 -5.99 0.47 -28.31
N TYR A 78 -5.84 1.59 -29.01
CA TYR A 78 -6.94 2.46 -29.45
C TYR A 78 -7.28 2.16 -30.91
#